data_AF-A0A0D7AKB3-F1
#
_entry.id   AF-A0A0D7AKB3-F1
#
_cell.length_a   1.000
_cell.length_b   1.000
_cell.length_c   1.000
_cell.angle_alpha   90.00
_cell.angle_beta   90.00
_cell.angle_gamma   90.00
#
_symmetry.space_group_name_H-M   'P 1'
#
loop_
_entity.id
_entity.type
_entity.pdbx_description
1 polymer ?
#
loop_
_entity_poly.entity_id
_entity_poly.type
_entity_poly.pdbx_seq_one_letter_code
_entity_poly.pdbx_strand_id
1 'polypeptide(L)'
;MDAKVEAKIKVTSTGEDIVFRVFPTKELLFSTSSPNSPFHPSSLKKTDCRIHPSQSDDGLVHLGKKRHGRVLSQPNSKVCHDILKRECDEFSVLVDKVKLWVTLTMPNGDNFGKCTVLGELDRAHQSAFNIRDTARQDYLARAKICSKILKYPNIDDYHLSLEEHDERQQYLAREQLTDLRGLYAVITDLIQKNISKIRKPKANNSVGLY
;
A
#
# COMPACT_ATOMS: atom_id res chain seq x y z
N MET A 1 -24.70 -6.35 -31.97
CA MET A 1 -23.79 -5.29 -31.49
C MET A 1 -22.37 -5.79 -31.67
N ASP A 2 -21.44 -4.96 -32.16
CA ASP A 2 -20.02 -5.31 -32.25
C ASP A 2 -19.43 -5.54 -30.85
N ALA A 3 -18.70 -6.65 -30.66
CA ALA A 3 -18.05 -7.00 -29.39
C ALA A 3 -17.13 -5.88 -28.84
N LYS A 4 -16.55 -5.06 -29.72
CA LYS A 4 -15.74 -3.89 -29.35
C LYS A 4 -16.56 -2.78 -28.69
N VAL A 5 -17.80 -2.56 -29.16
CA VAL A 5 -18.69 -1.52 -28.61
C VAL A 5 -19.17 -1.94 -27.22
N GLU A 6 -19.54 -3.21 -27.06
CA GLU A 6 -19.95 -3.77 -25.78
C GLU A 6 -18.84 -3.72 -24.72
N ALA A 7 -17.61 -4.09 -25.10
CA ALA A 7 -16.45 -3.99 -24.23
C ALA A 7 -16.20 -2.53 -23.76
N LYS A 8 -16.34 -1.56 -24.66
CA LYS A 8 -16.16 -0.14 -24.32
C LYS A 8 -17.21 0.36 -23.34
N ILE A 9 -18.49 0.01 -23.55
CA ILE A 9 -19.58 0.36 -22.64
C ILE A 9 -19.32 -0.20 -21.23
N LYS A 10 -18.94 -1.48 -21.15
CA LYS A 10 -18.65 -2.13 -19.87
C LYS A 10 -17.48 -1.48 -19.13
N VAL A 11 -16.39 -1.17 -19.83
CA VAL A 11 -15.22 -0.48 -19.25
C VAL A 11 -15.61 0.92 -18.77
N THR A 12 -16.38 1.67 -19.54
CA THR A 12 -16.85 3.01 -19.13
C THR A 12 -17.72 2.94 -17.88
N SER A 13 -18.72 2.04 -17.85
CA SER A 13 -19.56 1.87 -16.67
C SER A 13 -18.76 1.48 -15.43
N THR A 14 -17.76 0.60 -15.59
CA THR A 14 -16.88 0.19 -14.48
C THR A 14 -16.02 1.35 -13.98
N GLY A 15 -15.40 2.11 -14.89
CA GLY A 15 -14.55 3.23 -14.50
C GLY A 15 -15.33 4.34 -13.79
N GLU A 16 -16.55 4.62 -14.22
CA GLU A 16 -17.43 5.59 -13.56
C GLU A 16 -17.86 5.11 -12.17
N ASP A 17 -18.27 3.85 -12.02
CA ASP A 17 -18.63 3.29 -10.72
C ASP A 17 -17.48 3.39 -9.71
N ILE A 18 -16.26 3.05 -10.16
CA ILE A 18 -15.06 3.13 -9.33
C ILE A 18 -14.82 4.57 -8.84
N VAL A 19 -14.79 5.54 -9.76
CA VAL A 19 -14.41 6.92 -9.41
C VAL A 19 -15.50 7.64 -8.63
N PHE A 20 -16.77 7.43 -8.96
CA PHE A 20 -17.87 8.20 -8.37
C PHE A 20 -18.55 7.52 -7.18
N ARG A 21 -18.29 6.23 -6.94
CA ARG A 21 -18.87 5.49 -5.81
C ARG A 21 -17.81 4.82 -4.95
N VAL A 22 -16.90 4.05 -5.55
CA VAL A 22 -15.93 3.26 -4.77
C VAL A 22 -14.89 4.15 -4.10
N PHE A 23 -14.21 5.04 -4.83
CA PHE A 23 -13.15 5.87 -4.26
C PHE A 23 -13.61 6.77 -3.10
N PRO A 24 -14.74 7.49 -3.18
CA PRO A 24 -15.22 8.29 -2.05
C PRO A 24 -15.55 7.44 -0.81
N THR A 25 -16.05 6.21 -0.98
CA THR A 25 -16.34 5.32 0.15
C THR A 25 -15.07 4.81 0.84
N LYS A 26 -14.00 4.57 0.06
CA LYS A 26 -12.69 4.14 0.58
C LYS A 26 -11.99 5.25 1.37
N GLU A 27 -12.16 6.50 0.97
CA GLU A 27 -11.64 7.64 1.72
C GLU A 27 -12.13 7.68 3.18
N LEU A 28 -13.38 7.26 3.40
CA LEU A 28 -14.06 7.30 4.70
C LEU A 28 -13.72 6.12 5.62
N LEU A 29 -13.16 5.03 5.09
CA LEU A 29 -12.94 3.77 5.84
C LEU A 29 -11.64 3.76 6.68
N PHE A 30 -10.69 4.66 6.39
CA PHE A 30 -9.36 4.67 7.02
C PHE A 30 -9.29 5.47 8.33
N SER A 31 -10.19 5.21 9.28
CA SER A 31 -10.12 5.87 10.60
C SER A 31 -9.03 5.25 11.48
N THR A 32 -7.93 5.98 11.70
CA THR A 32 -6.81 5.58 12.58
C THR A 32 -6.98 6.07 14.02
N SER A 33 -7.99 6.91 14.29
CA SER A 33 -8.21 7.56 15.58
C SER A 33 -8.94 6.69 16.60
N SER A 34 -9.60 5.61 16.16
CA SER A 34 -10.29 4.70 17.08
C SER A 34 -9.29 3.95 17.95
N PRO A 35 -9.47 3.88 19.28
CA PRO A 35 -8.64 3.07 20.17
C PRO A 35 -8.60 1.58 19.83
N ASN A 36 -9.63 1.07 19.14
CA ASN A 36 -9.73 -0.32 18.70
C ASN A 36 -9.02 -0.57 17.35
N SER A 37 -8.48 0.48 16.73
CA SER A 37 -7.76 0.35 15.46
C SER A 37 -6.41 -0.31 15.70
N PRO A 38 -5.98 -1.29 14.88
CA PRO A 38 -4.63 -1.85 14.97
C PRO A 38 -3.55 -0.79 14.71
N PHE A 39 -3.92 0.31 14.05
CA PHE A 39 -3.06 1.46 13.78
C PHE A 39 -2.95 2.45 14.96
N HIS A 40 -3.81 2.38 15.99
CA HIS A 40 -3.76 3.26 17.16
C HIS A 40 -2.46 3.07 17.99
N PRO A 41 -1.89 4.08 18.71
CA PRO A 41 -0.58 3.90 19.34
C PRO A 41 -0.69 2.91 20.50
N SER A 42 -1.84 2.90 21.18
CA SER A 42 -2.11 1.96 22.28
C SER A 42 -2.24 0.50 21.85
N SER A 43 -2.35 0.23 20.55
CA SER A 43 -2.40 -1.14 20.00
C SER A 43 -1.02 -1.79 19.96
N LEU A 44 0.05 -0.99 20.08
CA LEU A 44 1.40 -1.49 20.19
C LEU A 44 1.62 -2.12 21.56
N LYS A 45 1.87 -3.43 21.57
CA LYS A 45 2.28 -4.16 22.76
C LYS A 45 3.75 -3.88 23.06
N LYS A 46 4.13 -3.93 24.33
CA LYS A 46 5.53 -3.84 24.73
C LYS A 46 6.37 -4.85 23.95
N THR A 47 7.47 -4.38 23.37
CA THR A 47 8.39 -5.20 22.58
C THR A 47 9.06 -6.24 23.48
N ASP A 48 8.98 -7.51 23.07
CA ASP A 48 9.64 -8.61 23.78
C ASP A 48 11.05 -8.83 23.21
N CYS A 49 12.04 -8.31 23.92
CA CYS A 49 13.45 -8.51 23.61
C CYS A 49 14.04 -9.81 24.19
N ARG A 50 13.23 -10.64 24.88
CA ARG A 50 13.72 -11.86 25.54
C ARG A 50 14.17 -12.89 24.52
N ILE A 51 15.25 -13.57 24.88
CA ILE A 51 15.79 -14.70 24.12
C ILE A 51 15.13 -15.98 24.65
N HIS A 52 14.18 -16.53 23.89
CA HIS A 52 13.45 -17.75 24.24
C HIS A 52 14.22 -19.01 23.80
N PRO A 53 14.12 -20.13 24.53
CA PRO A 53 14.66 -21.40 24.06
C PRO A 53 13.96 -21.84 22.75
N SER A 54 14.75 -22.37 21.82
CA SER A 54 14.25 -22.94 20.56
C SER A 54 13.28 -24.11 20.84
N GLN A 55 12.05 -24.04 20.33
CA GLN A 55 11.10 -25.16 20.37
C GLN A 55 11.44 -26.17 19.27
N SER A 56 12.47 -26.98 19.51
CA SER A 56 12.70 -28.31 18.93
C SER A 56 14.03 -28.82 19.47
N ASP A 57 13.96 -29.65 20.50
CA ASP A 57 15.03 -30.61 20.82
C ASP A 57 14.38 -31.98 21.00
N ASP A 58 13.75 -32.45 19.92
CA ASP A 58 13.58 -33.89 19.69
C ASP A 58 14.70 -34.31 18.72
N GLY A 59 15.85 -34.67 19.29
CA GLY A 59 16.65 -35.75 18.73
C GLY A 59 17.81 -35.44 17.77
N LEU A 60 18.50 -34.31 17.86
CA LEU A 60 19.80 -34.16 17.15
C LEU A 60 20.90 -33.53 18.01
N VAL A 61 21.34 -34.32 18.99
CA VAL A 61 22.73 -34.32 19.46
C VAL A 61 23.63 -34.58 18.25
N HIS A 62 24.31 -33.57 17.70
CA HIS A 62 25.66 -33.72 17.12
C HIS A 62 26.28 -32.36 16.72
N LEU A 63 27.48 -32.13 17.28
CA LEU A 63 28.49 -31.12 16.96
C LEU A 63 28.16 -29.63 17.23
N GLY A 64 28.52 -29.16 18.43
CA GLY A 64 29.10 -27.82 18.66
C GLY A 64 28.26 -26.58 18.36
N LYS A 65 26.96 -26.71 18.05
CA LYS A 65 26.11 -25.57 17.69
C LYS A 65 25.61 -24.84 18.94
N LYS A 66 26.04 -23.58 19.09
CA LYS A 66 25.49 -22.60 20.05
C LYS A 66 23.97 -22.73 20.11
N ARG A 67 23.40 -22.82 21.31
CA ARG A 67 21.95 -22.76 21.55
C ARG A 67 21.40 -21.51 20.86
N HIS A 68 20.60 -21.70 19.81
CA HIS A 68 19.99 -20.60 19.08
C HIS A 68 18.75 -20.16 19.85
N GLY A 69 18.91 -19.14 20.66
CA GLY A 69 17.76 -18.46 21.24
C GLY A 69 16.89 -17.82 20.16
N ARG A 70 15.60 -17.67 20.42
CA ARG A 70 14.60 -17.09 19.51
C ARG A 70 14.08 -15.78 20.09
N VAL A 71 14.07 -14.73 19.27
CA VAL A 71 13.34 -13.48 19.55
C VAL A 71 11.99 -13.53 18.85
N LEU A 72 10.91 -13.21 19.55
CA LEU A 72 9.56 -13.27 19.00
C LEU A 72 9.28 -12.09 18.05
N SER A 73 8.39 -12.30 17.08
CA SER A 73 7.91 -11.26 16.17
C SER A 73 6.92 -10.34 16.88
N GLN A 74 6.90 -9.06 16.50
CA GLN A 74 5.90 -8.13 17.01
C GLN A 74 4.52 -8.40 16.39
N PRO A 75 3.50 -8.81 17.18
CA PRO A 75 2.24 -9.27 16.61
C PRO A 75 1.43 -8.16 15.94
N ASN A 76 1.51 -6.92 16.43
CA ASN A 76 0.75 -5.80 15.88
C ASN A 76 1.25 -5.39 14.48
N SER A 77 2.56 -5.43 14.25
CA SER A 77 3.18 -5.13 12.96
C SER A 77 2.61 -6.02 11.85
N LYS A 78 2.48 -7.33 12.09
CA LYS A 78 1.88 -8.25 11.12
C LYS A 78 0.46 -7.85 10.73
N VAL A 79 -0.38 -7.50 11.71
CA VAL A 79 -1.78 -7.09 11.47
C VAL A 79 -1.82 -5.82 10.62
N CYS A 80 -1.04 -4.80 10.97
CA CYS A 80 -0.96 -3.55 10.21
C CYS A 80 -0.47 -3.78 8.76
N HIS A 81 0.58 -4.57 8.58
CA HIS A 81 1.11 -4.90 7.25
C HIS A 81 0.11 -5.71 6.41
N ASP A 82 -0.63 -6.65 7.00
CA ASP A 82 -1.64 -7.43 6.29
C ASP A 82 -2.78 -6.55 5.79
N ILE A 83 -3.24 -5.59 6.61
CA ILE A 83 -4.24 -4.61 6.20
C ILE A 83 -3.70 -3.73 5.06
N LEU A 84 -2.51 -3.12 5.24
CA LEU A 84 -1.92 -2.25 4.23
C LEU A 84 -1.74 -2.97 2.88
N LYS A 85 -1.19 -4.20 2.88
CA LYS A 85 -1.03 -4.98 1.64
C LYS A 85 -2.37 -5.19 0.92
N ARG A 86 -3.41 -5.58 1.66
CA ARG A 86 -4.75 -5.80 1.10
C ARG A 86 -5.30 -4.53 0.46
N GLU A 87 -5.20 -3.40 1.15
CA GLU A 87 -5.74 -2.13 0.66
C GLU A 87 -4.93 -1.59 -0.53
N CYS A 88 -3.60 -1.78 -0.53
CA CYS A 88 -2.76 -1.46 -1.69
C CYS A 88 -3.09 -2.35 -2.90
N ASP A 89 -3.28 -3.66 -2.70
CA ASP A 89 -3.66 -4.59 -3.77
C ASP A 89 -5.02 -4.21 -4.39
N GLU A 90 -5.99 -3.86 -3.55
CA GLU A 90 -7.29 -3.38 -4.02
C GLU A 90 -7.18 -2.05 -4.77
N PHE A 91 -6.44 -1.09 -4.23
CA PHE A 91 -6.17 0.20 -4.88
C PHE A 91 -5.55 0.01 -6.28
N SER A 92 -4.51 -0.82 -6.39
CA SER A 92 -3.86 -1.15 -7.66
C SER A 92 -4.85 -1.67 -8.71
N VAL A 93 -5.71 -2.63 -8.33
CA VAL A 93 -6.73 -3.18 -9.23
C VAL A 93 -7.73 -2.12 -9.68
N LEU A 94 -8.16 -1.23 -8.79
CA LEU A 94 -9.09 -0.17 -9.13
C LEU A 94 -8.46 0.87 -10.07
N VAL A 95 -7.22 1.28 -9.79
CA VAL A 95 -6.46 2.22 -10.64
C VAL A 95 -6.24 1.66 -12.03
N ASP A 96 -5.88 0.38 -12.18
CA ASP A 96 -5.69 -0.24 -13.50
C ASP A 96 -6.99 -0.29 -14.32
N LYS A 97 -8.14 -0.51 -13.68
CA LYS A 97 -9.45 -0.42 -14.34
C LYS A 97 -9.75 1.01 -14.81
N VAL A 98 -9.43 2.02 -14.01
CA VAL A 98 -9.58 3.43 -14.39
C VAL A 98 -8.62 3.79 -15.53
N LYS A 99 -7.36 3.34 -15.49
CA LYS A 99 -6.39 3.53 -16.57
C LYS A 99 -6.89 2.92 -17.88
N LEU A 100 -7.45 1.71 -17.83
CA LEU A 100 -8.04 1.07 -19.01
C LEU A 100 -9.21 1.91 -19.56
N TRP A 101 -10.07 2.44 -18.68
CA TRP A 101 -11.16 3.31 -19.08
C TRP A 101 -10.68 4.60 -19.76
N VAL A 102 -9.74 5.31 -19.15
CA VAL A 102 -9.12 6.53 -19.70
C VAL A 102 -8.47 6.23 -21.06
N THR A 103 -7.79 5.09 -21.17
CA THR A 103 -7.10 4.66 -22.40
C THR A 103 -8.05 4.40 -23.57
N LEU A 104 -9.17 3.72 -23.33
CA LEU A 104 -10.14 3.34 -24.36
C LEU A 104 -11.14 4.45 -24.71
N THR A 105 -11.34 5.42 -23.81
CA THR A 105 -12.34 6.47 -24.01
C THR A 105 -11.76 7.68 -24.74
N MET A 106 -10.51 8.08 -24.46
CA MET A 106 -9.89 9.21 -25.14
C MET A 106 -9.18 8.81 -26.46
N PRO A 107 -9.51 9.49 -27.58
CA PRO A 107 -8.94 9.27 -28.90
C PRO A 107 -7.48 9.73 -28.93
N ASN A 108 -6.73 9.19 -29.90
CA ASN A 108 -5.29 9.40 -30.06
C ASN A 108 -4.89 10.86 -30.41
N GLY A 109 -5.84 11.78 -30.55
CA GLY A 109 -5.60 13.19 -30.89
C GLY A 109 -5.47 14.13 -29.68
N ASP A 110 -6.00 13.76 -28.50
CA ASP A 110 -5.88 14.54 -27.26
C ASP A 110 -4.81 13.92 -26.35
N ASN A 111 -3.56 13.96 -26.82
CA ASN A 111 -2.45 13.29 -26.15
C ASN A 111 -2.03 13.99 -24.85
N PHE A 112 -2.19 15.32 -24.76
CA PHE A 112 -1.74 16.04 -23.57
C PHE A 112 -2.61 15.71 -22.36
N GLY A 113 -3.95 15.87 -22.47
CA GLY A 113 -4.86 15.54 -21.37
C GLY A 113 -4.81 14.06 -20.99
N LYS A 114 -4.68 13.18 -22.00
CA LYS A 114 -4.51 11.73 -21.80
C LYS A 114 -3.24 11.38 -21.06
N CYS A 115 -2.10 11.91 -21.47
CA CYS A 115 -0.81 11.66 -20.83
C CYS A 115 -0.77 12.20 -19.39
N THR A 116 -1.37 13.37 -19.13
CA THR A 116 -1.43 13.91 -17.75
C THR A 116 -2.19 12.97 -16.83
N VAL A 117 -3.41 12.55 -17.20
CA VAL A 117 -4.23 11.68 -16.34
C VAL A 117 -3.57 10.31 -16.16
N LEU A 118 -3.10 9.67 -17.24
CA LEU A 118 -2.45 8.37 -17.16
C LEU A 118 -1.14 8.43 -16.35
N GLY A 119 -0.34 9.48 -16.52
CA GLY A 119 0.92 9.65 -15.79
C GLY A 119 0.74 9.88 -14.29
N GLU A 120 -0.33 10.56 -13.86
CA GLU A 120 -0.67 10.65 -12.43
C GLU A 120 -1.22 9.33 -11.88
N LEU A 121 -2.04 8.61 -12.65
CA LEU A 121 -2.51 7.26 -12.26
C LEU A 121 -1.33 6.30 -12.08
N ASP A 122 -0.34 6.34 -12.96
CA ASP A 122 0.89 5.54 -12.84
C ASP A 122 1.71 5.90 -11.61
N ARG A 123 1.87 7.20 -11.32
CA ARG A 123 2.55 7.67 -10.11
C ARG A 123 1.84 7.20 -8.84
N ALA A 124 0.52 7.32 -8.80
CA ALA A 124 -0.27 6.85 -7.67
C ALA A 124 -0.16 5.34 -7.49
N HIS A 125 -0.16 4.58 -8.59
CA HIS A 125 0.05 3.13 -8.56
C HIS A 125 1.43 2.75 -8.00
N GLN A 126 2.49 3.44 -8.43
CA GLN A 126 3.84 3.21 -7.93
C GLN A 126 3.97 3.54 -6.43
N SER A 127 3.30 4.60 -5.96
CA SER A 127 3.26 4.94 -4.54
C SER A 127 2.60 3.83 -3.71
N ALA A 128 1.47 3.28 -4.17
CA ALA A 128 0.81 2.16 -3.49
C ALA A 128 1.69 0.89 -3.48
N PHE A 129 2.41 0.61 -4.57
CA PHE A 129 3.36 -0.50 -4.62
C PHE A 129 4.50 -0.33 -3.59
N ASN A 130 5.04 0.87 -3.43
CA ASN A 130 6.10 1.15 -2.47
C ASN A 130 5.62 0.96 -1.02
N ILE A 131 4.39 1.40 -0.70
CA ILE A 131 3.76 1.16 0.60
C ILE A 131 3.67 -0.35 0.86
N ARG A 132 3.20 -1.12 -0.14
CA ARG A 132 3.05 -2.57 -0.05
C ARG A 132 4.37 -3.30 0.22
N ASP A 133 5.49 -2.89 -0.38
CA ASP A 133 6.81 -3.54 -0.17
C ASP A 133 7.44 -3.25 1.20
N THR A 134 6.96 -2.23 1.92
CA THR A 134 7.56 -1.79 3.19
C THR A 134 7.64 -2.94 4.20
N ALA A 135 6.58 -3.76 4.30
CA ALA A 135 6.54 -4.92 5.21
C ALA A 135 7.75 -5.86 5.07
N ARG A 136 8.20 -6.12 3.84
CA ARG A 136 9.35 -6.99 3.58
C ARG A 136 10.64 -6.36 4.14
N GLN A 137 10.80 -5.06 3.95
CA GLN A 137 11.97 -4.31 4.42
C GLN A 137 11.99 -4.26 5.96
N ASP A 138 10.83 -4.08 6.57
CA ASP A 138 10.66 -4.00 8.03
C ASP A 138 11.04 -5.30 8.72
N TYR A 139 10.57 -6.44 8.19
CA TYR A 139 10.94 -7.74 8.74
C TYR A 139 12.44 -8.00 8.63
N LEU A 140 13.08 -7.62 7.52
CA LEU A 140 14.52 -7.77 7.35
C LEU A 140 15.32 -6.84 8.28
N ALA A 141 14.88 -5.60 8.47
CA ALA A 141 15.50 -4.65 9.39
C ALA A 141 15.41 -5.15 10.84
N ARG A 142 14.22 -5.57 11.27
CA ARG A 142 14.00 -6.15 12.60
C ARG A 142 14.84 -7.40 12.83
N ALA A 143 14.91 -8.30 11.84
CA ALA A 143 15.73 -9.51 11.93
C ALA A 143 17.23 -9.20 12.11
N LYS A 144 17.74 -8.17 11.44
CA LYS A 144 19.13 -7.71 11.63
C LYS A 144 19.38 -7.25 13.06
N ILE A 145 18.49 -6.46 13.65
CA ILE A 145 18.59 -6.01 15.05
C ILE A 145 18.55 -7.23 16.00
N CYS A 146 17.57 -8.12 15.82
CA CYS A 146 17.45 -9.36 16.62
C CYS A 146 18.72 -10.22 16.53
N SER A 147 19.35 -10.31 15.36
CA SER A 147 20.60 -11.05 15.19
C SER A 147 21.76 -10.47 16.01
N LYS A 148 21.74 -9.15 16.26
CA LYS A 148 22.72 -8.48 17.10
C LYS A 148 22.45 -8.71 18.58
N ILE A 149 21.19 -8.67 19.01
CA ILE A 149 20.78 -9.04 20.38
C ILE A 149 21.25 -10.47 20.71
N LEU A 150 21.03 -11.42 19.79
CA LEU A 150 21.47 -12.81 19.97
C LEU A 150 23.00 -12.97 20.07
N LYS A 151 23.77 -12.13 19.36
CA LYS A 151 25.24 -12.15 19.37
C LYS A 151 25.85 -11.42 20.56
N TYR A 152 25.20 -10.35 21.00
CA TYR A 152 25.69 -9.40 22.00
C TYR A 152 24.58 -9.07 23.01
N PRO A 153 24.17 -10.04 23.84
CA PRO A 153 23.02 -9.87 24.74
C PRO A 153 23.25 -8.80 25.82
N ASN A 154 24.51 -8.53 26.15
CA ASN A 154 24.91 -7.58 27.21
C ASN A 154 25.00 -6.11 26.71
N ILE A 155 24.65 -5.84 25.45
CA ILE A 155 24.63 -4.49 24.91
C ILE A 155 23.18 -4.01 24.86
N ASP A 156 22.82 -3.17 25.82
CA ASP A 156 21.44 -2.68 26.01
C ASP A 156 20.94 -1.84 24.84
N ASP A 157 21.82 -1.14 24.12
CA ASP A 157 21.47 -0.34 22.94
C ASP A 157 20.82 -1.17 21.82
N TYR A 158 21.13 -2.47 21.71
CA TYR A 158 20.46 -3.33 20.73
C TYR A 158 19.02 -3.66 21.14
N HIS A 159 18.73 -3.71 22.44
CA HIS A 159 17.37 -3.89 22.94
C HIS A 159 16.56 -2.61 22.74
N LEU A 160 17.11 -1.45 23.11
CA LEU A 160 16.49 -0.15 22.85
C LEU A 160 16.25 0.08 21.36
N SER A 161 17.20 -0.28 20.50
CA SER A 161 17.03 -0.19 19.05
C SER A 161 15.89 -1.06 18.53
N LEU A 162 15.57 -2.18 19.17
CA LEU A 162 14.43 -3.02 18.79
C LEU A 162 13.10 -2.40 19.23
N GLU A 163 13.06 -1.82 20.43
CA GLU A 163 11.89 -1.07 20.93
C GLU A 163 11.57 0.11 20.00
N GLU A 164 12.56 0.97 19.74
CA GLU A 164 12.45 2.12 18.82
C GLU A 164 12.07 1.71 17.39
N HIS A 165 12.62 0.59 16.91
CA HIS A 165 12.23 0.05 15.61
C HIS A 165 10.74 -0.29 15.58
N ASP A 166 10.24 -1.05 16.56
CA ASP A 166 8.84 -1.49 16.58
C ASP A 166 7.87 -0.31 16.81
N GLU A 167 8.27 0.72 17.56
CA GLU A 167 7.52 1.99 17.69
C GLU A 167 7.46 2.77 16.38
N ARG A 168 8.59 2.93 15.71
CA ARG A 168 8.66 3.56 14.38
C ARG A 168 7.79 2.83 13.37
N GLN A 169 7.76 1.51 13.39
CA GLN A 169 6.92 0.71 12.48
C GLN A 169 5.43 0.99 12.69
N GLN A 170 5.01 1.11 13.95
CA GLN A 170 3.63 1.47 14.26
C GLN A 170 3.27 2.85 13.75
N TYR A 171 4.16 3.83 13.93
CA TYR A 171 3.97 5.18 13.41
C TYR A 171 3.86 5.17 11.88
N LEU A 172 4.82 4.56 11.18
CA LEU A 172 4.85 4.51 9.72
C LEU A 172 3.63 3.82 9.14
N ALA A 173 3.15 2.73 9.75
CA ALA A 173 1.95 2.05 9.28
C ALA A 173 0.70 2.96 9.26
N ARG A 174 0.60 3.92 10.19
CA ARG A 174 -0.50 4.91 10.20
C ARG A 174 -0.37 5.94 9.11
N GLU A 175 0.84 6.47 8.93
CA GLU A 175 1.15 7.45 7.90
C GLU A 175 0.87 6.84 6.53
N GLN A 176 1.32 5.61 6.29
CA GLN A 176 1.06 4.87 5.05
C GLN A 176 -0.43 4.65 4.78
N LEU A 177 -1.25 4.40 5.81
CA LEU A 177 -2.69 4.30 5.65
C LEU A 177 -3.31 5.65 5.25
N THR A 178 -2.78 6.73 5.82
CA THR A 178 -3.20 8.11 5.54
C THR A 178 -2.77 8.53 4.13
N ASP A 179 -1.57 8.16 3.70
CA ASP A 179 -1.07 8.36 2.34
C ASP A 179 -1.94 7.62 1.33
N LEU A 180 -2.29 6.36 1.59
CA LEU A 180 -3.17 5.58 0.72
C LEU A 180 -4.55 6.24 0.58
N ARG A 181 -5.11 6.77 1.68
CA ARG A 181 -6.33 7.59 1.64
C ARG A 181 -6.14 8.84 0.77
N GLY A 182 -5.01 9.52 0.92
CA GLY A 182 -4.65 10.68 0.09
C GLY A 182 -4.59 10.34 -1.39
N LEU A 183 -4.05 9.18 -1.76
CA LEU A 183 -4.01 8.72 -3.16
C LEU A 183 -5.41 8.54 -3.75
N TYR A 184 -6.36 7.96 -3.00
CA TYR A 184 -7.76 7.86 -3.44
C TYR A 184 -8.38 9.24 -3.69
N ALA A 185 -8.17 10.21 -2.79
CA ALA A 185 -8.69 11.56 -2.93
C ALA A 185 -8.10 12.29 -4.14
N VAL A 186 -6.78 12.23 -4.32
CA VAL A 186 -6.07 12.87 -5.44
C VAL A 186 -6.54 12.32 -6.79
N ILE A 187 -6.66 11.00 -6.94
CA ILE A 187 -7.15 10.41 -8.20
C ILE A 187 -8.60 10.81 -8.45
N THR A 188 -9.45 10.78 -7.42
CA THR A 188 -10.86 11.16 -7.55
C THR A 188 -11.00 12.58 -8.06
N ASP A 189 -10.30 13.53 -7.43
CA ASP A 189 -10.27 14.93 -7.84
C ASP A 189 -9.70 15.12 -9.26
N LEU A 190 -8.59 14.45 -9.58
CA LEU A 190 -7.97 14.48 -10.91
C LEU A 190 -8.95 14.06 -12.02
N ILE A 191 -9.65 12.93 -11.82
CA ILE A 191 -10.60 12.42 -12.82
C ILE A 191 -11.81 13.34 -12.91
N GLN A 192 -12.34 13.82 -11.78
CA GLN A 192 -13.47 14.75 -11.76
C GLN A 192 -13.16 16.04 -12.54
N LYS A 193 -11.98 16.62 -12.35
CA LYS A 193 -11.52 17.82 -13.09
C LYS A 193 -11.41 17.58 -14.60
N ASN A 194 -11.18 16.34 -15.03
CA ASN A 194 -10.99 15.98 -16.44
C ASN A 194 -12.19 15.22 -17.05
N ILE A 195 -13.29 15.03 -16.31
CA ILE A 195 -14.38 14.13 -16.70
C ILE A 195 -15.06 14.53 -18.01
N SER A 196 -15.17 15.84 -18.29
CA SER A 196 -15.76 16.36 -19.52
C SER A 196 -14.97 15.92 -20.75
N LYS A 197 -13.62 15.96 -20.66
CA LYS A 197 -12.70 15.51 -21.71
C LYS A 197 -12.70 13.99 -21.85
N ILE A 198 -12.79 13.27 -20.73
CA ILE A 198 -12.84 11.80 -20.73
C ILE A 198 -14.13 11.30 -21.38
N ARG A 199 -15.30 11.85 -21.04
CA ARG A 199 -16.61 11.41 -21.58
C ARG A 199 -16.84 11.86 -23.02
N LYS A 200 -16.46 13.08 -23.36
CA LYS A 200 -16.64 13.68 -24.69
C LYS A 200 -15.30 14.23 -25.16
N PRO A 201 -14.38 13.36 -25.57
CA PRO A 201 -13.15 13.83 -26.17
C PRO A 201 -13.49 14.62 -27.43
N LYS A 202 -13.07 15.89 -27.48
CA LYS A 202 -13.39 16.78 -28.59
C LYS A 202 -12.80 16.17 -29.88
N ALA A 203 -13.62 16.05 -30.92
CA ALA A 203 -13.18 15.70 -32.26
C ALA A 203 -12.42 16.84 -32.98
N ASN A 204 -12.37 18.03 -32.38
CA ASN A 204 -11.91 19.24 -33.05
C ASN A 204 -10.52 19.69 -32.60
N ASN A 205 -9.50 19.24 -33.33
CA ASN A 205 -8.33 20.07 -33.65
C ASN A 205 -8.35 20.53 -35.12
N SER A 206 -9.48 20.38 -35.83
CA SER A 206 -9.67 20.87 -37.21
C SER A 206 -10.37 22.24 -37.28
N VAL A 207 -10.28 23.06 -36.23
CA VAL A 207 -10.72 24.47 -36.31
C VAL A 207 -9.48 25.29 -36.66
N GLY A 208 -9.35 25.52 -37.96
CA GLY A 208 -8.50 26.46 -38.70
C GLY A 208 -7.39 27.19 -37.95
N LEU A 209 -6.14 26.81 -38.25
CA LEU A 209 -5.06 27.78 -38.39
C LEU A 209 -4.94 28.08 -39.90
N TYR A 210 -5.53 29.20 -40.29
CA TYR A 210 -5.11 29.97 -41.46
C TYR A 210 -4.24 31.12 -40.96
#